data_AF-A0A7S1HF25-F1
#
_entry.id   AF-A0A7S1HF25-F1
#
_cell.length_a   1.000
_cell.length_b   1.000
_cell.length_c   1.000
_cell.angle_alpha   90.00
_cell.angle_beta   90.00
_cell.angle_gamma   90.00
#
_symmetry.space_group_name_H-M   'P 1'
#
loop_
_entity.id
_entity.type
_entity.pdbx_description
1 polymer ?
#
loop_
_entity_poly.entity_id
_entity_poly.type
_entity_poly.pdbx_seq_one_letter_code
_entity_poly.pdbx_strand_id
1 'polypeptide(L)'
;SGAAGTLGEEVAALGLGFPRSLEAVRVVRDVCRGSESARVEVAKLGGIKVIVSELVKGGNAFRGPAAEAIEVICHKQPSNKKLLAETGGIKLLISLLAAQVVSPVITPFFLDMAA
;
A
#
# COMPACT_ATOMS: atom_id res chain seq x y z
N SER A 1 5.47 13.93 -23.84
CA SER A 1 4.26 13.11 -24.00
C SER A 1 4.25 11.79 -23.21
N GLY A 2 5.24 11.45 -22.36
CA GLY A 2 5.44 10.05 -21.93
C GLY A 2 4.96 9.61 -20.54
N ALA A 3 4.72 10.50 -19.57
CA ALA A 3 4.53 10.07 -18.18
C ALA A 3 3.11 9.60 -17.81
N ALA A 4 2.08 10.07 -18.52
CA ALA A 4 0.70 9.72 -18.23
C ALA A 4 0.30 8.32 -18.77
N GLY A 5 0.93 7.88 -19.86
CA GLY A 5 0.71 6.53 -20.42
C GLY A 5 1.28 5.42 -19.54
N THR A 6 2.46 5.65 -18.94
CA THR A 6 3.15 4.64 -18.13
C THR A 6 2.52 4.44 -16.76
N LEU A 7 1.99 5.50 -16.13
CA LEU A 7 1.39 5.42 -14.80
C LEU A 7 0.12 4.55 -14.77
N GLY A 8 -0.72 4.65 -15.80
CA GLY A 8 -1.89 3.79 -15.97
C GLY A 8 -1.52 2.32 -16.10
N GLU A 9 -0.51 2.02 -16.93
CA GLU A 9 0.00 0.67 -17.13
C GLU A 9 0.58 0.09 -15.83
N GLU A 10 1.37 0.87 -15.09
CA GLU A 10 1.92 0.41 -13.82
C GLU A 10 0.84 0.22 -12.75
N VAL A 11 -0.17 1.07 -12.69
CA VAL A 11 -1.31 0.86 -11.77
C VAL A 11 -2.08 -0.41 -12.12
N ALA A 12 -2.28 -0.70 -13.41
CA ALA A 12 -2.87 -1.96 -13.84
C ALA A 12 -1.98 -3.16 -13.47
N ALA A 13 -0.66 -3.01 -13.61
CA ALA A 13 0.32 -4.05 -13.32
C ALA A 13 0.38 -4.45 -11.84
N LEU A 14 -0.07 -3.57 -10.92
CA LEU A 14 -0.22 -3.91 -9.49
C LEU A 14 -1.12 -5.14 -9.27
N GLY A 15 -2.10 -5.39 -10.16
CA GLY A 15 -3.01 -6.53 -10.06
C GLY A 15 -2.53 -7.82 -10.74
N LEU A 16 -1.39 -7.81 -11.44
CA LEU A 16 -0.93 -8.95 -12.25
C LEU A 16 -0.20 -10.06 -11.47
N GLY A 17 -0.08 -9.91 -10.15
CA GLY A 17 0.59 -10.88 -9.28
C GLY A 17 2.12 -10.79 -9.29
N PHE A 18 2.77 -11.63 -8.48
CA PHE A 18 4.22 -11.64 -8.33
C PHE A 18 4.92 -12.29 -9.53
N PRO A 19 6.08 -11.79 -10.01
CA PRO A 19 6.86 -10.65 -9.50
C PRO A 19 6.45 -9.28 -10.04
N ARG A 20 5.55 -9.22 -11.04
CA ARG A 20 5.23 -7.99 -11.78
C ARG A 20 4.61 -6.91 -10.89
N SER A 21 3.76 -7.29 -9.94
CA SER A 21 3.14 -6.34 -9.00
C SER A 21 4.17 -5.66 -8.10
N LEU A 22 5.25 -6.35 -7.72
CA LEU A 22 6.33 -5.77 -6.91
C LEU A 22 7.10 -4.70 -7.68
N GLU A 23 7.43 -5.00 -8.93
CA GLU A 23 8.09 -4.03 -9.82
C GLU A 23 7.21 -2.80 -10.02
N ALA A 24 5.90 -3.02 -10.28
CA ALA A 24 4.94 -1.93 -10.43
C ALA A 24 4.87 -1.03 -9.19
N VAL A 25 4.80 -1.61 -7.99
CA VAL A 25 4.82 -0.85 -6.74
C VAL A 25 6.06 0.04 -6.63
N ARG A 26 7.24 -0.48 -7.01
CA ARG A 26 8.49 0.28 -6.96
C ARG A 26 8.50 1.44 -7.95
N VAL A 27 8.06 1.20 -9.18
CA VAL A 27 7.98 2.23 -10.21
C VAL A 27 6.98 3.31 -9.80
N VAL A 28 5.79 2.92 -9.33
CA VAL A 28 4.77 3.85 -8.82
C VAL A 28 5.33 4.71 -7.69
N ARG A 29 6.00 4.09 -6.71
CA ARG A 29 6.66 4.80 -5.60
C ARG A 29 7.66 5.83 -6.13
N ASP A 30 8.53 5.45 -7.05
CA ASP A 30 9.61 6.31 -7.54
C ASP A 30 9.05 7.50 -8.33
N VAL A 31 8.03 7.27 -9.16
CA VAL A 31 7.33 8.33 -9.90
C VAL A 31 6.60 9.29 -8.93
N CYS A 32 5.93 8.77 -7.90
CA CYS A 32 5.22 9.58 -6.92
C CYS A 32 6.13 10.38 -5.98
N ARG A 33 7.39 9.94 -5.75
CA ARG A 33 8.33 10.64 -4.86
C ARG A 33 8.64 12.05 -5.37
N GLY A 34 8.75 12.22 -6.68
CA GLY A 34 9.06 13.49 -7.33
C GLY A 34 7.85 14.28 -7.85
N SER A 35 6.63 13.73 -7.81
CA SER A 35 5.47 14.32 -8.49
C SER A 35 4.19 14.26 -7.67
N GLU A 36 3.69 15.43 -7.28
CA GLU A 36 2.39 15.54 -6.62
C GLU A 36 1.24 15.13 -7.53
N SER A 37 1.29 15.54 -8.80
CA SER A 37 0.29 15.16 -9.80
C SER A 37 0.21 13.63 -9.95
N ALA A 38 1.36 12.94 -9.94
CA ALA A 38 1.39 11.48 -9.98
C ALA A 38 0.71 10.85 -8.76
N ARG A 39 0.88 11.40 -7.55
CA ARG A 39 0.20 10.90 -6.34
C ARG A 39 -1.31 10.97 -6.46
N VAL A 40 -1.83 12.07 -7.03
CA VAL A 40 -3.26 12.24 -7.27
C VAL A 40 -3.73 11.29 -8.38
N GLU A 41 -2.95 11.14 -9.44
CA GLU A 41 -3.31 10.28 -10.58
C GLU A 41 -3.38 8.80 -10.20
N VAL A 42 -2.41 8.30 -9.43
CA VAL A 42 -2.44 6.92 -8.90
C VAL A 42 -3.72 6.66 -8.11
N ALA A 43 -4.14 7.62 -7.29
CA ALA A 43 -5.38 7.49 -6.52
C ALA A 43 -6.62 7.46 -7.43
N LYS A 44 -6.67 8.32 -8.45
CA LYS A 44 -7.76 8.34 -9.45
C LYS A 44 -7.85 7.05 -10.25
N LEU A 45 -6.70 6.47 -10.59
CA LEU A 45 -6.59 5.18 -11.27
C LEU A 45 -6.92 3.98 -10.35
N GLY A 46 -7.22 4.22 -9.06
CA GLY A 46 -7.57 3.17 -8.11
C GLY A 46 -6.37 2.43 -7.50
N GLY A 47 -5.15 2.89 -7.74
CA GLY A 47 -3.92 2.22 -7.29
C GLY A 47 -3.87 1.99 -5.78
N ILE A 48 -4.37 2.94 -4.96
CA ILE A 48 -4.43 2.77 -3.49
C ILE A 48 -5.24 1.52 -3.12
N LYS A 49 -6.42 1.33 -3.74
CA LYS A 49 -7.28 0.17 -3.47
C LYS A 49 -6.59 -1.14 -3.88
N VAL A 50 -5.89 -1.14 -5.01
CA VAL A 50 -5.16 -2.33 -5.49
C VAL A 50 -4.01 -2.65 -4.52
N ILE A 51 -3.19 -1.67 -4.14
CA ILE A 51 -2.07 -1.91 -3.20
C ILE A 51 -2.58 -2.43 -1.85
N VAL A 52 -3.70 -1.89 -1.33
CA VAL A 52 -4.31 -2.39 -0.09
C VAL A 52 -4.78 -3.84 -0.24
N SER A 53 -5.43 -4.20 -1.35
CA SER A 53 -5.81 -5.59 -1.64
C SER A 53 -4.58 -6.50 -1.72
N GLU A 54 -3.53 -6.06 -2.40
CA GLU A 54 -2.31 -6.84 -2.56
C GLU A 54 -1.49 -6.94 -1.27
N LEU A 55 -1.61 -6.00 -0.32
CA LEU A 55 -1.04 -6.15 1.02
C LEU A 55 -1.66 -7.32 1.80
N VAL A 56 -2.93 -7.64 1.55
CA VAL A 56 -3.61 -8.78 2.17
C VAL A 56 -3.12 -10.10 1.59
N LYS A 57 -3.00 -10.16 0.25
CA LYS A 57 -2.66 -11.39 -0.49
C LYS A 57 -1.15 -11.64 -0.57
N GLY A 58 -0.37 -10.56 -0.57
CA GLY A 58 1.05 -10.54 -0.86
C GLY A 58 1.90 -11.07 0.28
N GLY A 59 3.00 -11.73 -0.10
CA GLY A 59 4.01 -12.24 0.84
C GLY A 59 4.89 -11.14 1.44
N ASN A 60 5.77 -11.53 2.37
CA ASN A 60 6.65 -10.61 3.10
C ASN A 60 7.52 -9.73 2.17
N ALA A 61 7.94 -10.25 1.02
CA ALA A 61 8.73 -9.50 0.03
C ALA A 61 7.97 -8.30 -0.58
N PHE A 62 6.63 -8.35 -0.63
CA PHE A 62 5.79 -7.29 -1.19
C PHE A 62 5.40 -6.24 -0.15
N ARG A 63 5.20 -6.65 1.11
CA ARG A 63 4.61 -5.81 2.16
C ARG A 63 5.41 -4.53 2.46
N GLY A 64 6.73 -4.65 2.57
CA GLY A 64 7.60 -3.48 2.82
C GLY A 64 7.52 -2.45 1.68
N PRO A 65 7.81 -2.84 0.43
CA PRO A 65 7.68 -1.95 -0.73
C PRO A 65 6.29 -1.35 -0.90
N ALA A 66 5.22 -2.12 -0.66
CA ALA A 66 3.85 -1.64 -0.76
C ALA A 66 3.50 -0.60 0.33
N ALA A 67 3.96 -0.81 1.57
CA ALA A 67 3.79 0.16 2.64
C ALA A 67 4.56 1.47 2.37
N GLU A 68 5.79 1.36 1.84
CA GLU A 68 6.57 2.53 1.40
C GLU A 68 5.86 3.29 0.27
N ALA A 69 5.30 2.58 -0.71
CA ALA A 69 4.54 3.21 -1.78
C ALA A 69 3.30 3.95 -1.24
N ILE A 70 2.55 3.35 -0.30
CA ILE A 70 1.40 4.02 0.34
C ILE A 70 1.83 5.28 1.08
N GLU A 71 2.94 5.25 1.82
CA GLU A 71 3.49 6.44 2.50
C GLU A 71 3.74 7.56 1.49
N VAL A 72 4.46 7.26 0.40
CA VAL A 72 4.79 8.23 -0.64
C VAL A 72 3.53 8.76 -1.32
N ILE A 73 2.58 7.91 -1.70
CA ILE A 73 1.33 8.29 -2.37
C ILE A 73 0.47 9.20 -1.47
N CYS A 74 0.46 8.94 -0.16
CA CYS A 74 -0.32 9.71 0.81
C CYS A 74 0.42 10.94 1.35
N HIS A 75 1.72 11.07 1.09
CA HIS A 75 2.54 12.16 1.61
C HIS A 75 2.00 13.52 1.15
N LYS A 76 1.65 14.37 2.11
CA LYS A 76 1.01 15.68 1.88
C LYS A 76 -0.26 15.63 1.00
N GLN A 77 -0.94 14.49 0.94
CA GLN A 77 -2.18 14.31 0.17
C GLN A 77 -3.36 13.92 1.07
N PRO A 78 -4.13 14.90 1.59
CA PRO A 78 -5.27 14.63 2.48
C PRO A 78 -6.32 13.73 1.84
N SER A 79 -6.63 13.93 0.56
CA SER A 79 -7.60 13.12 -0.18
C SER A 79 -7.17 11.66 -0.27
N ASN A 80 -5.88 11.40 -0.52
CA ASN A 80 -5.33 10.05 -0.59
C ASN A 80 -5.34 9.38 0.79
N LYS A 81 -5.03 10.11 1.86
CA LYS A 81 -5.12 9.61 3.24
C LYS A 81 -6.56 9.20 3.59
N LYS A 82 -7.54 10.03 3.21
CA LYS A 82 -8.97 9.71 3.41
C LYS A 82 -9.35 8.45 2.64
N LEU A 83 -8.96 8.33 1.37
CA LEU A 83 -9.23 7.15 0.55
C LEU A 83 -8.59 5.88 1.13
N LEU A 84 -7.37 5.97 1.65
CA LEU A 84 -6.70 4.86 2.34
C LEU A 84 -7.49 4.40 3.58
N ALA A 85 -8.05 5.34 4.36
CA ALA A 85 -8.91 5.00 5.50
C ALA A 85 -10.21 4.33 5.06
N GLU A 86 -10.87 4.86 4.02
CA GLU A 86 -12.14 4.33 3.49
C GLU A 86 -11.98 2.93 2.88
N THR A 87 -10.82 2.62 2.32
CA THR A 87 -10.48 1.28 1.82
C THR A 87 -10.09 0.30 2.94
N GLY A 88 -10.10 0.72 4.20
CA GLY A 88 -9.67 -0.10 5.34
C GLY A 88 -8.16 -0.26 5.47
N GLY A 89 -7.37 0.46 4.66
CA GLY A 89 -5.92 0.34 4.62
C GLY A 89 -5.25 0.65 5.95
N ILE A 90 -5.76 1.60 6.73
CA ILE A 90 -5.23 1.92 8.07
C ILE A 90 -5.32 0.72 9.01
N LYS A 91 -6.49 0.05 9.06
CA LYS A 91 -6.69 -1.15 9.88
C LYS A 91 -5.71 -2.26 9.46
N LEU A 92 -5.54 -2.46 8.15
CA LEU A 92 -4.60 -3.45 7.62
C LEU A 92 -3.15 -3.14 8.01
N LEU A 93 -2.70 -1.89 7.87
CA LEU A 93 -1.34 -1.48 8.26
C LEU A 93 -1.08 -1.72 9.75
N ILE A 94 -2.04 -1.42 10.62
CA ILE A 94 -1.95 -1.73 12.06
C ILE A 94 -1.84 -3.24 12.29
N SER A 95 -2.66 -4.05 11.62
CA SER A 95 -2.59 -5.51 11.72
C SER A 95 -1.25 -6.06 11.25
N LEU A 96 -0.64 -5.46 10.21
CA LEU A 96 0.69 -5.86 9.74
C LEU A 96 1.79 -5.57 10.76
N LEU A 97 1.70 -4.44 11.48
CA LEU A 97 2.61 -4.17 12.60
C LEU A 97 2.48 -5.24 13.68
N ALA A 98 1.25 -5.59 14.08
CA ALA A 98 1.01 -6.63 15.09
C ALA A 98 1.48 -8.02 14.64
N ALA A 99 1.31 -8.36 13.36
CA ALA A 99 1.74 -9.64 12.80
C ALA A 99 3.27 -9.79 12.74
N GLN A 100 4.05 -8.70 12.75
CA GLN A 100 5.51 -8.76 12.89
C GLN A 100 5.95 -9.01 14.34
N VAL A 101 5.07 -8.79 15.33
CA VAL A 101 5.36 -9.01 16.76
C VAL A 101 5.17 -10.47 17.17
N VAL A 102 4.77 -11.38 16.27
CA VAL A 102 4.70 -12.82 16.57
C VAL A 102 6.09 -13.49 16.47
N SER A 103 7.09 -12.87 17.13
CA SER A 103 8.13 -13.65 17.80
C SER A 103 7.49 -14.14 19.11
N PRO A 104 7.65 -15.41 19.53
CA PRO A 104 6.91 -16.01 20.65
C PRO A 104 7.28 -15.47 22.05
N VAL A 105 7.75 -14.23 22.16
CA VAL A 105 8.26 -13.67 23.41
C VAL A 105 7.29 -12.67 24.06
N ILE A 106 6.31 -12.10 23.34
CA ILE A 106 5.35 -11.16 23.96
C ILE A 106 3.92 -11.32 23.42
N THR A 107 3.16 -12.24 24.01
CA THR A 107 1.75 -11.97 24.38
C THR A 107 1.66 -12.28 25.88
N PRO A 108 1.03 -11.41 26.71
CA PRO A 108 -0.40 -11.13 26.58
C PRO A 108 -0.83 -9.70 26.97
N PHE A 109 -1.69 -9.04 26.18
CA PHE A 109 -2.48 -7.90 26.70
C PHE A 109 -3.92 -7.81 26.17
N PHE A 110 -4.40 -8.77 25.38
CA PHE A 110 -5.79 -8.75 24.86
C PHE A 110 -6.53 -10.09 25.00
N LEU A 111 -6.21 -10.87 26.03
CA LEU A 111 -7.04 -12.00 26.48
C LEU A 111 -7.15 -11.94 28.01
N ASP A 112 -7.90 -10.97 28.55
CA ASP A 112 -8.50 -11.10 29.88
C ASP A 112 -9.66 -10.11 30.14
N MET A 113 -10.57 -9.98 29.18
CA MET A 113 -11.86 -9.32 29.43
C MET A 113 -12.94 -9.91 28.54
N ALA A 114 -13.20 -11.20 28.73
CA ALA A 114 -14.47 -11.87 28.44
C ALA A 114 -14.34 -13.37 28.77
N ALA A 115 -14.63 -13.74 30.02
CA ALA A 115 -15.36 -14.95 30.46
C ALA A 115 -15.13 -15.16 31.96
#